data_AF-A0A534H8Y8-F1
#
_entry.id   AF-A0A534H8Y8-F1
#
_cell.length_a   1.000
_cell.length_b   1.000
_cell.length_c   1.000
_cell.angle_alpha   90.00
_cell.angle_beta   90.00
_cell.angle_gamma   90.00
#
_symmetry.space_group_name_H-M   'P 1'
#
loop_
_entity.id
_entity.type
_entity.pdbx_description
1 polymer ?
#
loop_
_entity_poly.entity_id
_entity_poly.type
_entity_poly.pdbx_seq_one_letter_code
_entity_poly.pdbx_strand_id
1 'polypeptide(L)'
;SLARVLQVIADAGLAIEHLTALRRDQGKTLWEITVDMDEEADRSLYERIGQLPIARFVGKSDRVFNRHRGGKIRTVASAPINTQQMLRDVYTPGVARVCLAIQKDPAAAWEYTALGSTVAVVTNGTAVLGLGSIGALAGLPVMEGKAALFAELAGINGVPILLDETEPKRVADIVSGIATSFGAIQLEDFAAPECFEIERLLRER
;
A
#
# COMPACT_ATOMS: atom_id res chain seq x y z
N SER A 1 21.46 2.27 -33.79
CA SER A 1 20.11 2.26 -34.39
C SER A 1 19.14 1.63 -33.42
N LEU A 2 18.06 2.34 -33.07
CA LEU A 2 16.96 1.86 -32.24
C LEU A 2 16.42 0.51 -32.74
N ALA A 3 16.34 0.29 -34.05
CA ALA A 3 15.81 -0.93 -34.65
C ALA A 3 16.50 -2.22 -34.14
N ARG A 4 17.83 -2.19 -33.91
CA ARG A 4 18.54 -3.37 -33.38
C ARG A 4 18.20 -3.63 -31.91
N VAL A 5 17.91 -2.57 -31.13
CA VAL A 5 17.45 -2.74 -29.73
C VAL A 5 16.05 -3.37 -29.74
N LEU A 6 15.15 -2.90 -30.61
CA LEU A 6 13.82 -3.49 -30.75
C LEU A 6 13.89 -4.95 -31.23
N GLN A 7 14.84 -5.28 -32.12
CA GLN A 7 15.06 -6.67 -32.54
C GLN A 7 15.47 -7.55 -31.37
N VAL A 8 16.38 -7.11 -30.50
CA VAL A 8 16.79 -7.87 -29.31
C VAL A 8 15.62 -8.12 -28.36
N ILE A 9 14.71 -7.14 -28.22
CA ILE A 9 13.48 -7.27 -27.42
C ILE A 9 12.52 -8.28 -28.09
N ALA A 10 12.32 -8.18 -29.40
CA ALA A 10 11.47 -9.09 -30.17
C ALA A 10 12.01 -10.53 -30.17
N ASP A 11 13.33 -10.73 -30.30
CA ASP A 11 13.99 -12.04 -30.23
C ASP A 11 13.88 -12.66 -28.83
N ALA A 12 13.64 -11.84 -27.80
CA ALA A 12 13.32 -12.30 -26.46
C ALA A 12 11.83 -12.65 -26.27
N GLY A 13 10.99 -12.47 -27.30
CA GLY A 13 9.56 -12.71 -27.26
C GLY A 13 8.77 -11.67 -26.46
N LEU A 14 9.36 -10.52 -26.15
CA LEU A 14 8.74 -9.52 -25.28
C LEU A 14 7.90 -8.52 -26.09
N ALA A 15 6.72 -8.21 -25.56
CA ALA A 15 5.85 -7.19 -26.11
C ALA A 15 6.34 -5.78 -25.72
N ILE A 16 6.36 -4.87 -26.68
CA ILE A 16 6.67 -3.45 -26.42
C ILE A 16 5.34 -2.72 -26.23
N GLU A 17 5.13 -2.16 -25.05
CA GLU A 17 3.95 -1.35 -24.74
C GLU A 17 4.13 0.11 -25.19
N HIS A 18 5.29 0.69 -24.90
CA HIS A 18 5.55 2.10 -25.14
C HIS A 18 6.99 2.36 -25.55
N LEU A 19 7.19 3.37 -26.41
CA LEU A 19 8.49 3.79 -26.91
C LEU A 19 8.53 5.32 -26.97
N THR A 20 9.40 5.93 -26.15
CA THR A 20 9.55 7.39 -26.04
C THR A 20 10.99 7.81 -26.27
N ALA A 21 11.20 8.91 -27.01
CA ALA A 21 12.49 9.61 -27.01
C ALA A 21 12.48 10.65 -25.88
N LEU A 22 13.17 10.38 -24.76
CA LEU A 22 13.22 11.28 -23.60
C LEU A 22 14.11 12.50 -23.84
N ARG A 23 15.24 12.30 -24.51
CA ARG A 23 16.20 13.37 -24.83
C ARG A 23 16.89 13.10 -26.15
N ARG A 24 17.04 14.14 -26.96
CA ARG A 24 17.89 14.14 -28.14
C ARG A 24 19.01 15.15 -27.92
N ASP A 25 20.24 14.67 -28.00
CA ASP A 25 21.45 15.50 -27.94
C ASP A 25 22.31 15.18 -29.16
N GLN A 26 23.25 16.04 -29.53
CA GLN A 26 23.99 15.97 -30.81
C GLN A 26 24.50 14.54 -31.14
N GLY A 27 23.74 13.81 -31.98
CA GLY A 27 24.05 12.45 -32.43
C GLY A 27 23.59 11.29 -31.52
N LYS A 28 22.93 11.54 -30.38
CA LYS A 28 22.45 10.52 -29.43
C LYS A 28 21.00 10.77 -29.04
N THR A 29 20.23 9.70 -28.89
CA THR A 29 18.86 9.75 -28.36
C THR A 29 18.77 8.82 -27.16
N LEU A 30 18.30 9.36 -26.03
CA LEU A 30 17.90 8.56 -24.89
C LEU A 30 16.48 8.06 -25.14
N TRP A 31 16.34 6.75 -25.30
CA TRP A 31 15.06 6.08 -25.48
C TRP A 31 14.61 5.46 -24.17
N GLU A 32 13.33 5.62 -23.86
CA GLU A 32 12.62 4.84 -22.86
C GLU A 32 11.75 3.84 -23.60
N ILE A 33 11.87 2.56 -23.23
CA ILE A 33 11.11 1.47 -23.82
C ILE A 33 10.44 0.75 -22.67
N THR A 34 9.11 0.71 -22.67
CA THR A 34 8.32 -0.10 -21.74
C THR A 34 8.03 -1.42 -22.41
N VAL A 35 8.43 -2.50 -21.74
CA VAL A 35 8.22 -3.88 -22.18
C VAL A 35 7.41 -4.61 -21.13
N ASP A 36 6.50 -5.46 -21.60
CA ASP A 36 5.83 -6.43 -20.74
C ASP A 36 6.75 -7.64 -20.58
N MET A 37 7.14 -7.95 -19.34
CA MET A 37 8.18 -8.93 -19.05
C MET A 37 7.98 -9.60 -17.69
N ASP A 38 8.17 -10.92 -17.66
CA ASP A 38 8.22 -11.71 -16.43
C ASP A 38 9.63 -11.73 -15.83
N GLU A 39 9.77 -12.07 -14.54
CA GLU A 39 11.06 -12.05 -13.82
C GLU A 39 12.16 -12.92 -14.47
N GLU A 40 11.80 -14.00 -15.17
CA GLU A 40 12.75 -14.92 -15.82
C GLU A 40 13.39 -14.34 -17.09
N ALA A 41 12.71 -13.42 -17.78
CA ALA A 41 13.18 -12.82 -19.03
C ALA A 41 14.28 -11.74 -18.82
N ASP A 42 14.50 -11.34 -17.57
CA ASP A 42 15.12 -10.07 -17.20
C ASP A 42 16.65 -10.03 -17.42
N ARG A 43 17.41 -11.05 -17.03
CA ARG A 43 18.89 -10.95 -17.01
C ARG A 43 19.55 -10.94 -18.40
N SER A 44 19.13 -11.83 -19.30
CA SER A 44 19.79 -11.99 -20.60
C SER A 44 19.47 -10.85 -21.57
N LEU A 45 18.35 -10.14 -21.39
CA LEU A 45 17.94 -9.06 -22.27
C LEU A 45 18.89 -7.85 -22.17
N TYR A 46 19.19 -7.39 -20.95
CA TYR A 46 20.02 -6.21 -20.77
C TYR A 46 21.47 -6.46 -21.16
N GLU A 47 21.99 -7.66 -20.93
CA GLU A 47 23.33 -8.05 -21.39
C GLU A 47 23.42 -7.99 -22.92
N ARG A 48 22.45 -8.56 -23.64
CA ARG A 48 22.37 -8.51 -25.11
C ARG A 48 22.26 -7.07 -25.61
N ILE A 49 21.44 -6.22 -24.97
CA ILE A 49 21.34 -4.80 -25.33
C ILE A 49 22.67 -4.07 -25.06
N GLY A 50 23.35 -4.37 -23.95
CA GLY A 50 24.63 -3.78 -23.57
C GLY A 50 25.81 -4.17 -24.48
N GLN A 51 25.73 -5.32 -25.15
CA GLN A 51 26.74 -5.77 -26.12
C GLN A 51 26.60 -5.09 -27.49
N LEU A 52 25.51 -4.38 -27.76
CA LEU A 52 25.32 -3.69 -29.04
C LEU A 52 26.31 -2.50 -29.15
N PRO A 53 27.15 -2.43 -30.20
CA PRO A 53 28.16 -1.36 -30.35
C PRO A 53 27.56 0.05 -30.61
N ILE A 54 26.23 0.13 -30.73
CA ILE A 54 25.44 1.27 -31.20
C ILE A 54 24.40 1.75 -30.17
N ALA A 55 24.34 1.09 -29.01
CA ALA A 55 23.42 1.39 -27.93
C ALA A 55 24.16 1.23 -26.61
N ARG A 56 23.69 1.94 -25.58
CA ARG A 56 24.20 1.79 -24.23
C ARG A 56 23.00 1.65 -23.32
N PHE A 57 22.95 0.58 -22.54
CA PHE A 57 21.97 0.45 -21.47
C PHE A 57 22.30 1.49 -20.39
N VAL A 58 21.32 2.33 -20.07
CA VAL A 58 21.49 3.43 -19.11
C VAL A 58 20.95 3.03 -17.74
N GLY A 59 19.85 2.29 -17.70
CA GLY A 59 19.22 1.77 -16.49
C GLY A 59 17.87 1.14 -16.77
N LYS A 60 17.31 0.47 -15.77
CA LYS A 60 15.94 -0.02 -15.77
C LYS A 60 15.18 0.57 -14.60
N SER A 61 13.87 0.59 -14.73
CA SER A 61 12.97 0.85 -13.61
C SER A 61 11.78 -0.07 -13.74
N ASP A 62 11.35 -0.64 -12.62
CA ASP A 62 10.14 -1.43 -12.56
C ASP A 62 8.98 -0.51 -12.19
N ARG A 63 7.92 -0.49 -13.02
CA ARG A 63 6.75 0.36 -12.80
C ARG A 63 6.03 0.01 -11.50
N VAL A 64 5.93 -1.27 -11.16
CA VAL A 64 5.33 -1.74 -9.91
C VAL A 64 6.13 -1.23 -8.72
N PHE A 65 7.44 -1.45 -8.69
CA PHE A 65 8.29 -0.96 -7.58
C PHE A 65 8.28 0.56 -7.48
N ASN A 66 8.33 1.28 -8.62
CA ASN A 66 8.24 2.74 -8.64
C ASN A 66 6.94 3.23 -8.01
N ARG A 67 5.81 2.57 -8.26
CA ARG A 67 4.50 2.92 -7.67
C ARG A 67 4.42 2.63 -6.16
N HIS A 68 5.30 1.79 -5.63
CA HIS A 68 5.39 1.51 -4.19
C HIS A 68 6.41 2.39 -3.46
N ARG A 69 7.23 3.18 -4.17
CA ARG A 69 8.20 4.08 -3.53
C ARG A 69 7.48 5.13 -2.69
N GLY A 70 7.75 5.13 -1.38
CA GLY A 70 7.12 6.03 -0.42
C GLY A 70 5.79 5.53 0.15
N GLY A 71 5.40 4.30 -0.16
CA GLY A 71 4.12 3.72 0.26
C GLY A 71 2.94 4.21 -0.58
N LYS A 72 1.78 3.57 -0.39
CA LYS A 72 0.55 3.88 -1.16
C LYS A 72 -0.44 4.78 -0.44
N ILE A 73 -0.18 5.07 0.84
CA ILE A 73 -1.07 5.85 1.71
C ILE A 73 -0.31 6.95 2.44
N ARG A 74 -1.03 7.98 2.89
CA ARG A 74 -0.53 9.05 3.76
C ARG A 74 -1.66 9.58 4.63
N THR A 75 -1.34 10.02 5.84
CA THR A 75 -2.29 10.74 6.69
C THR A 75 -2.33 12.20 6.29
N VAL A 76 -3.54 12.74 6.13
CA VAL A 76 -3.77 14.16 5.84
C VAL A 76 -4.85 14.70 6.79
N ALA A 77 -4.73 15.97 7.17
CA ALA A 77 -5.76 16.62 7.98
C ALA A 77 -7.05 16.78 7.16
N SER A 78 -8.21 16.56 7.81
CA SER A 78 -9.53 16.74 7.18
C SER A 78 -9.88 18.22 6.94
N ALA A 79 -9.21 19.15 7.63
CA ALA A 79 -9.36 20.58 7.44
C ALA A 79 -7.98 21.29 7.53
N PRO A 80 -7.77 22.40 6.79
CA PRO A 80 -6.53 23.18 6.88
C PRO A 80 -6.34 23.79 8.28
N ILE A 81 -5.17 23.58 8.88
CA ILE A 81 -4.78 24.22 10.15
C ILE A 81 -3.85 25.39 9.83
N ASN A 82 -4.43 26.52 9.43
CA ASN A 82 -3.71 27.69 8.89
C ASN A 82 -3.84 28.97 9.73
N THR A 83 -4.55 28.91 10.86
CA THR A 83 -4.65 30.02 11.82
C THR A 83 -4.40 29.54 13.23
N GLN A 84 -4.03 30.48 14.12
CA GLN A 84 -3.91 30.17 15.55
C GLN A 84 -5.25 29.75 16.17
N GLN A 85 -6.38 30.30 15.67
CA GLN A 85 -7.70 29.92 16.14
C GLN A 85 -8.01 28.47 15.78
N MET A 86 -7.76 28.05 14.53
CA MET A 86 -7.90 26.65 14.11
C MET A 86 -7.07 25.71 14.99
N LEU A 87 -5.82 26.06 15.28
CA LEU A 87 -4.97 25.27 16.17
C LEU A 87 -5.56 25.15 17.58
N ARG A 88 -6.09 26.23 18.14
CA ARG A 88 -6.74 26.24 19.46
C ARG A 88 -8.03 25.43 19.51
N ASP A 89 -8.75 25.35 18.38
CA ASP A 89 -10.02 24.62 18.28
C ASP A 89 -9.81 23.11 18.11
N VAL A 90 -8.93 22.69 17.21
CA VAL A 90 -8.64 21.26 16.94
C VAL A 90 -7.69 20.65 17.97
N TYR A 91 -7.01 21.48 18.75
CA TYR A 91 -6.10 21.07 19.82
C TYR A 91 -6.43 21.83 21.11
N THR A 92 -5.44 22.10 21.95
CA THR A 92 -5.66 22.75 23.24
C THR A 92 -5.94 24.25 23.08
N PRO A 93 -6.87 24.82 23.86
CA PRO A 93 -7.74 24.15 24.85
C PRO A 93 -9.05 23.58 24.28
N GLY A 94 -9.40 23.83 23.01
CA GLY A 94 -10.70 23.54 22.42
C GLY A 94 -11.10 22.07 22.46
N VAL A 95 -10.16 21.17 22.15
CA VAL A 95 -10.35 19.70 22.10
C VAL A 95 -10.86 19.12 23.43
N ALA A 96 -10.54 19.75 24.56
CA ALA A 96 -10.99 19.29 25.88
C ALA A 96 -12.53 19.25 25.98
N ARG A 97 -13.24 20.17 25.31
CA ARG A 97 -14.71 20.17 25.28
C ARG A 97 -15.26 18.93 24.57
N VAL A 98 -14.61 18.51 23.48
CA VAL A 98 -14.98 17.31 22.72
C VAL A 98 -14.67 16.05 23.54
N CYS A 99 -13.51 15.99 24.21
CA CYS A 99 -13.17 14.89 25.11
C CYS A 99 -14.20 14.72 26.24
N LEU A 100 -14.60 15.81 26.89
CA LEU A 100 -15.61 15.77 27.97
C LEU A 100 -17.01 15.40 27.44
N ALA A 101 -17.35 15.81 26.21
CA ALA A 101 -18.60 15.39 25.57
C ALA A 101 -18.63 13.88 25.33
N ILE A 102 -17.54 13.31 24.78
CA ILE A 102 -17.41 11.86 24.57
C ILE A 102 -17.36 11.09 25.90
N GLN A 103 -16.72 11.66 26.93
CA GLN A 103 -16.74 11.06 28.27
C GLN A 103 -18.16 10.95 28.83
N LYS A 104 -19.00 11.97 28.60
CA LYS A 104 -20.39 11.99 29.04
C LYS A 104 -21.30 11.08 28.21
N ASP A 105 -21.07 11.06 26.90
CA ASP A 105 -21.80 10.23 25.94
C ASP A 105 -20.83 9.61 24.92
N PRO A 106 -20.42 8.34 25.12
CA PRO A 106 -19.48 7.67 24.22
C PRO A 106 -19.93 7.58 22.76
N ALA A 107 -21.25 7.62 22.48
CA ALA A 107 -21.75 7.58 21.11
C ALA A 107 -21.35 8.83 20.30
N ALA A 108 -21.09 9.95 20.98
CA ALA A 108 -20.61 11.19 20.35
C ALA A 108 -19.26 11.01 19.63
N ALA A 109 -18.49 9.96 19.92
CA ALA A 109 -17.26 9.66 19.20
C ALA A 109 -17.52 9.40 17.70
N TRP A 110 -18.69 8.87 17.32
CA TRP A 110 -19.06 8.66 15.93
C TRP A 110 -19.29 9.96 15.15
N GLU A 111 -19.67 11.04 15.84
CA GLU A 111 -19.92 12.35 15.23
C GLU A 111 -18.65 13.22 15.22
N TYR A 112 -17.91 13.26 16.33
CA TYR A 112 -16.82 14.22 16.53
C TYR A 112 -15.41 13.67 16.25
N THR A 113 -15.31 12.44 15.73
CA THR A 113 -14.02 11.84 15.38
C THR A 113 -14.10 11.10 14.05
N ALA A 114 -12.95 10.60 13.56
CA ALA A 114 -12.90 9.78 12.36
C ALA A 114 -13.37 8.33 12.58
N LEU A 115 -13.89 7.97 13.76
CA LEU A 115 -14.26 6.59 14.13
C LEU A 115 -15.17 5.96 13.07
N GLY A 116 -16.25 6.65 12.68
CA GLY A 116 -17.24 6.12 11.73
C GLY A 116 -16.74 5.94 10.30
N SER A 117 -15.58 6.47 9.96
CA SER A 117 -14.99 6.38 8.63
C SER A 117 -13.60 5.77 8.65
N THR A 118 -13.22 5.02 9.70
CA THR A 118 -11.86 4.45 9.83
C THR A 118 -11.92 2.95 10.09
N VAL A 119 -11.26 2.18 9.23
CA VAL A 119 -11.22 0.72 9.23
C VAL A 119 -9.79 0.25 9.51
N ALA A 120 -9.62 -0.66 10.47
CA ALA A 120 -8.36 -1.38 10.61
C ALA A 120 -8.31 -2.53 9.61
N VAL A 121 -7.28 -2.57 8.78
CA VAL A 121 -6.99 -3.70 7.88
C VAL A 121 -5.92 -4.55 8.56
N VAL A 122 -6.35 -5.59 9.26
CA VAL A 122 -5.50 -6.39 10.15
C VAL A 122 -5.02 -7.63 9.40
N THR A 123 -3.73 -7.95 9.49
CA THR A 123 -3.16 -9.19 8.98
C THR A 123 -1.99 -9.67 9.84
N ASN A 124 -1.70 -10.98 9.81
CA ASN A 124 -0.41 -11.52 10.25
C ASN A 124 0.45 -12.07 9.10
N GLY A 125 -0.02 -11.92 7.85
CA GLY A 125 0.72 -12.32 6.65
C GLY A 125 0.91 -13.83 6.49
N THR A 126 0.04 -14.66 7.08
CA THR A 126 0.10 -16.12 6.98
C THR A 126 -0.53 -16.67 5.70
N ALA A 127 -1.35 -15.89 4.98
CA ALA A 127 -1.95 -16.25 3.71
C ALA A 127 -2.05 -15.06 2.75
N VAL A 128 -0.91 -14.45 2.41
CA VAL A 128 -0.88 -13.27 1.52
C VAL A 128 -1.08 -13.69 0.07
N LEU A 129 -2.24 -13.35 -0.51
CA LEU A 129 -2.57 -13.66 -1.90
C LEU A 129 -2.35 -15.16 -2.23
N GLY A 130 -1.64 -15.46 -3.32
CA GLY A 130 -1.18 -16.81 -3.66
C GLY A 130 0.23 -17.14 -3.15
N LEU A 131 0.84 -16.25 -2.35
CA LEU A 131 2.22 -16.39 -1.87
C LEU A 131 2.31 -17.20 -0.56
N GLY A 132 1.18 -17.41 0.12
CA GLY A 132 1.11 -18.14 1.37
C GLY A 132 1.70 -17.35 2.55
N SER A 133 2.37 -18.06 3.45
CA SER A 133 2.94 -17.47 4.67
C SER A 133 4.29 -16.83 4.38
N ILE A 134 4.27 -15.53 4.11
CA ILE A 134 5.46 -14.70 3.85
C ILE A 134 5.76 -13.72 5.00
N GLY A 135 4.94 -13.76 6.04
CA GLY A 135 5.05 -12.91 7.23
C GLY A 135 4.40 -11.54 7.07
N ALA A 136 4.05 -10.94 8.20
CA ALA A 136 3.24 -9.72 8.24
C ALA A 136 3.87 -8.57 7.44
N LEU A 137 5.17 -8.30 7.63
CA LEU A 137 5.85 -7.17 6.97
C LEU A 137 5.87 -7.28 5.44
N ALA A 138 6.03 -8.50 4.91
CA ALA A 138 5.99 -8.74 3.46
C ALA A 138 4.58 -8.54 2.88
N GLY A 139 3.54 -8.68 3.72
CA GLY A 139 2.15 -8.37 3.38
C GLY A 139 1.80 -6.87 3.44
N LEU A 140 2.65 -6.00 4.02
CA LEU A 140 2.37 -4.56 4.16
C LEU A 140 1.94 -3.90 2.84
N PRO A 141 2.59 -4.15 1.69
CA PRO A 141 2.15 -3.56 0.43
C PRO A 141 0.71 -3.95 0.09
N VAL A 142 0.27 -5.18 0.34
CA VAL A 142 -1.12 -5.60 0.07
C VAL A 142 -2.09 -4.79 0.95
N MET A 143 -1.77 -4.64 2.24
CA MET A 143 -2.60 -3.90 3.19
C MET A 143 -2.69 -2.40 2.87
N GLU A 144 -1.57 -1.77 2.49
CA GLU A 144 -1.58 -0.40 1.98
C GLU A 144 -2.42 -0.27 0.70
N GLY A 145 -2.42 -1.31 -0.14
CA GLY A 145 -3.24 -1.35 -1.34
C GLY A 145 -4.72 -1.31 -1.02
N LYS A 146 -5.16 -2.12 -0.05
CA LYS A 146 -6.56 -2.11 0.43
C LYS A 146 -6.94 -0.75 1.03
N ALA A 147 -6.06 -0.18 1.86
CA ALA A 147 -6.28 1.15 2.44
C ALA A 147 -6.37 2.25 1.37
N ALA A 148 -5.54 2.19 0.32
CA ALA A 148 -5.63 3.13 -0.81
C ALA A 148 -6.94 2.97 -1.58
N LEU A 149 -7.41 1.74 -1.79
CA LEU A 149 -8.70 1.48 -2.42
C LEU A 149 -9.87 1.99 -1.57
N PHE A 150 -9.80 1.90 -0.24
CA PHE A 150 -10.81 2.50 0.63
C PHE A 150 -10.90 4.01 0.50
N ALA A 151 -9.74 4.67 0.49
CA ALA A 151 -9.69 6.11 0.32
C ALA A 151 -10.27 6.54 -1.04
N GLU A 152 -9.87 5.86 -2.12
CA GLU A 152 -10.25 6.24 -3.49
C GLU A 152 -11.69 5.87 -3.85
N LEU A 153 -12.15 4.68 -3.45
CA LEU A 153 -13.43 4.13 -3.91
C LEU A 153 -14.59 4.36 -2.93
N ALA A 154 -14.31 4.47 -1.64
CA ALA A 154 -15.32 4.59 -0.60
C ALA A 154 -15.22 5.89 0.23
N GLY A 155 -14.14 6.66 0.07
CA GLY A 155 -13.94 7.88 0.86
C GLY A 155 -13.76 7.61 2.36
N ILE A 156 -13.29 6.42 2.73
CA ILE A 156 -13.02 6.03 4.13
C ILE A 156 -11.53 5.76 4.34
N ASN A 157 -11.09 5.87 5.58
CA ASN A 157 -9.70 5.63 5.97
C ASN A 157 -9.46 4.14 6.18
N GLY A 158 -8.47 3.57 5.50
CA GLY A 158 -7.91 2.27 5.85
C GLY A 158 -6.60 2.44 6.61
N VAL A 159 -6.42 1.71 7.72
CA VAL A 159 -5.18 1.70 8.49
C VAL A 159 -4.64 0.27 8.52
N PRO A 160 -3.50 -0.01 7.85
CA PRO A 160 -2.82 -1.30 7.95
C PRO A 160 -2.35 -1.57 9.39
N ILE A 161 -2.75 -2.72 9.93
CA ILE A 161 -2.30 -3.22 11.24
C ILE A 161 -1.67 -4.60 11.04
N LEU A 162 -0.35 -4.66 11.17
CA LEU A 162 0.43 -5.87 10.96
C LEU A 162 0.77 -6.51 12.30
N LEU A 163 0.42 -7.78 12.45
CA LEU A 163 0.64 -8.55 13.66
C LEU A 163 1.73 -9.59 13.44
N ASP A 164 2.82 -9.50 14.21
CA ASP A 164 3.81 -10.58 14.33
C ASP A 164 3.35 -11.59 15.38
N GLU A 165 2.18 -12.18 15.16
CA GLU A 165 1.54 -13.16 16.04
C GLU A 165 0.65 -14.10 15.24
N THR A 166 0.71 -15.39 15.56
CA THR A 166 -0.03 -16.45 14.87
C THR A 166 -0.99 -17.20 15.76
N GLU A 167 -0.87 -17.09 17.08
CA GLU A 167 -1.78 -17.73 18.02
C GLU A 167 -3.15 -17.01 18.00
N PRO A 168 -4.25 -17.72 17.66
CA PRO A 168 -5.56 -17.10 17.45
C PRO A 168 -6.08 -16.25 18.61
N LYS A 169 -5.91 -16.71 19.84
CA LYS A 169 -6.40 -15.99 21.03
C LYS A 169 -5.62 -14.70 21.27
N ARG A 170 -4.29 -14.71 21.12
CA ARG A 170 -3.44 -13.53 21.23
C ARG A 170 -3.72 -12.54 20.11
N VAL A 171 -3.94 -13.01 18.89
CA VAL A 171 -4.40 -12.15 17.78
C VAL A 171 -5.72 -11.48 18.15
N ALA A 172 -6.70 -12.26 18.61
CA ALA A 172 -7.99 -11.72 19.03
C ALA A 172 -7.86 -10.72 20.19
N ASP A 173 -6.99 -10.98 21.18
CA ASP A 173 -6.69 -10.07 22.30
C ASP A 173 -6.13 -8.73 21.81
N ILE A 174 -5.15 -8.76 20.91
CA ILE A 174 -4.54 -7.54 20.34
C ILE A 174 -5.58 -6.75 19.55
N VAL A 175 -6.33 -7.42 18.66
CA VAL A 175 -7.35 -6.78 17.82
C VAL A 175 -8.47 -6.17 18.67
N SER A 176 -8.93 -6.87 19.71
CA SER A 176 -9.93 -6.35 20.65
C SER A 176 -9.40 -5.12 21.39
N GLY A 177 -8.12 -5.14 21.78
CA GLY A 177 -7.47 -4.04 22.50
C GLY A 177 -7.37 -2.73 21.71
N ILE A 178 -7.35 -2.81 20.37
CA ILE A 178 -7.29 -1.62 19.49
C ILE A 178 -8.66 -1.22 18.93
N ALA A 179 -9.70 -2.03 19.13
CA ALA A 179 -10.99 -1.88 18.44
C ALA A 179 -11.66 -0.52 18.69
N THR A 180 -11.45 0.10 19.85
CA THR A 180 -12.00 1.44 20.17
C THR A 180 -11.50 2.57 19.27
N SER A 181 -10.44 2.34 18.49
CA SER A 181 -9.90 3.32 17.54
C SER A 181 -10.54 3.22 16.14
N PHE A 182 -11.39 2.22 15.90
CA PHE A 182 -11.88 1.89 14.56
C PHE A 182 -13.40 1.67 14.55
N GLY A 183 -14.06 2.15 13.51
CA GLY A 183 -15.48 1.87 13.27
C GLY A 183 -15.71 0.45 12.75
N ALA A 184 -14.69 -0.16 12.15
CA ALA A 184 -14.71 -1.55 11.73
C ALA A 184 -13.31 -2.19 11.75
N ILE A 185 -13.28 -3.50 11.95
CA ILE A 185 -12.09 -4.33 11.80
C ILE A 185 -12.29 -5.24 10.59
N GLN A 186 -11.31 -5.24 9.69
CA GLN A 186 -11.26 -6.16 8.55
C GLN A 186 -10.06 -7.08 8.72
N LEU A 187 -10.33 -8.37 8.92
CA LEU A 187 -9.30 -9.40 8.95
C LEU A 187 -8.91 -9.76 7.52
N GLU A 188 -7.62 -9.80 7.24
CA GLU A 188 -7.09 -10.04 5.90
C GLU A 188 -5.90 -10.98 5.92
N ASP A 189 -5.83 -11.83 4.89
CA ASP A 189 -4.68 -12.70 4.61
C ASP A 189 -4.24 -13.55 5.83
N PHE A 190 -5.22 -14.07 6.58
CA PHE A 190 -5.03 -15.07 7.64
C PHE A 190 -5.24 -16.49 7.09
N ALA A 191 -4.32 -17.40 7.38
CA ALA A 191 -4.42 -18.79 6.98
C ALA A 191 -5.60 -19.52 7.67
N ALA A 192 -6.15 -20.49 6.97
CA ALA A 192 -7.08 -21.46 7.53
C ALA A 192 -6.30 -22.64 8.15
N PRO A 193 -6.80 -23.25 9.25
CA PRO A 193 -8.10 -22.99 9.89
C PRO A 193 -8.10 -21.84 10.93
N GLU A 194 -6.95 -21.24 11.23
CA GLU A 194 -6.78 -20.26 12.30
C GLU A 194 -7.68 -19.03 12.14
N CYS A 195 -7.91 -18.57 10.91
CA CYS A 195 -8.78 -17.44 10.60
C CYS A 195 -10.20 -17.60 11.16
N PHE A 196 -10.76 -18.82 11.14
CA PHE A 196 -12.10 -19.09 11.66
C PHE A 196 -12.15 -18.95 13.17
N GLU A 197 -11.10 -19.40 13.87
CA GLU A 197 -11.01 -19.29 15.32
C GLU A 197 -10.80 -17.84 15.76
N ILE A 198 -9.95 -17.08 15.05
CA ILE A 198 -9.76 -15.64 15.27
C ILE A 198 -11.11 -14.91 15.12
N GLU A 199 -11.83 -15.16 14.02
CA GLU A 199 -13.12 -14.53 13.77
C GLU A 199 -14.15 -14.88 14.85
N ARG A 200 -14.24 -16.16 15.24
CA ARG A 200 -15.13 -16.61 16.32
C ARG A 200 -14.84 -15.89 17.62
N LEU A 201 -13.57 -15.84 18.04
CA LEU A 201 -13.15 -15.19 19.28
C LEU A 201 -13.41 -13.68 19.28
N LEU A 202 -13.31 -13.03 18.12
CA LEU A 202 -13.61 -11.60 17.99
C LEU A 202 -15.11 -11.30 18.02
N ARG A 203 -15.95 -12.18 17.45
CA ARG A 203 -17.41 -12.01 17.51
C ARG A 203 -17.99 -12.24 18.91
N GLU A 204 -17.28 -12.97 19.76
CA GLU A 204 -17.68 -13.24 21.16
C GLU A 204 -17.37 -12.07 22.11
N ARG A 205 -16.67 -11.04 21.63
CA ARG A 205 -16.18 -9.89 22.43
C ARG A 205 -16.87 -8.61 21.98
#